data_AF-A0A8H4X236-F1
#
_entry.id   AF-A0A8H4X236-F1
#
_cell.length_a   1.000
_cell.length_b   1.000
_cell.length_c   1.000
_cell.angle_alpha   90.00
_cell.angle_beta   90.00
_cell.angle_gamma   90.00
#
_symmetry.space_group_name_H-M   'P 1'
#
loop_
_entity.id
_entity.type
_entity.pdbx_description
1 polymer ?
#
loop_
_entity_poly.entity_id
_entity_poly.type
_entity_poly.pdbx_seq_one_letter_code
_entity_poly.pdbx_strand_id
1 'polypeptide(L)'
;MKCDGYAPPKPKPSKRFKRQDPPSKPEVAISLPLLSMQTVDQLSLLSDPEKVYLQHFLHWTAKQLSPSSTAMNFWLKFALPMSYHYDAIRYSMIAVGASHRAYMAQSLPYSCPDHLQRPVIQHYNKAISSILPIMSAPSDENIHCILICCLLFMTCEGLTGRYDELLQHLAAGDTVFQSLRHQSSTEGSDMLEGLVDMFSEMGLASSGYMGDHPLSGIKKWCRSDIGTDKGGDSPFKTLSEASYALHELRLHHDFQPWNLDREDGLVNDSAFEDMLRRWKSRFEALSQRLLSSPSGNGMAHIQTLQLHYQSLQMYINVYDNKGLQPPRPCKAFLEAAEKVAAPLITLNQPTFSLDGCLVSGLSFVAISTEAGDERLHALNLLRKLNHREGIFDSNDIVEMQELVAMGMDWGSGSDSDSDSDIEEPDPPLRAPKGIPQMIEMLVRKTGKTSKRLQGLYP
;
A
#
# COMPACT_ATOMS: atom_id res chain seq x y z
N MET A 1 -63.22 -41.76 42.44
CA MET A 1 -63.41 -42.58 41.21
C MET A 1 -62.05 -43.13 40.81
N LYS A 2 -61.95 -44.46 40.71
CA LYS A 2 -60.84 -45.25 40.14
C LYS A 2 -61.29 -45.77 38.77
N CYS A 3 -60.37 -45.82 37.80
CA CYS A 3 -60.25 -46.78 36.67
C CYS A 3 -58.76 -46.68 36.24
N ASP A 4 -57.84 -47.65 36.37
CA ASP A 4 -57.70 -49.07 35.99
C ASP A 4 -57.40 -49.36 34.51
N GLY A 5 -56.24 -50.03 34.27
CA GLY A 5 -55.88 -50.91 33.13
C GLY A 5 -55.25 -50.22 31.90
N TYR A 6 -54.13 -50.64 31.31
CA TYR A 6 -53.63 -52.01 31.05
C TYR A 6 -52.08 -52.11 30.95
N ALA A 7 -51.61 -53.36 31.05
CA ALA A 7 -50.24 -53.87 31.31
C ALA A 7 -49.18 -53.68 30.18
N PRO A 8 -47.87 -53.75 30.53
CA PRO A 8 -46.77 -53.63 29.57
C PRO A 8 -46.56 -54.91 28.74
N PRO A 9 -46.18 -54.82 27.45
CA PRO A 9 -45.85 -55.99 26.65
C PRO A 9 -44.45 -56.57 26.99
N LYS A 10 -44.41 -57.91 26.99
CA LYS A 10 -43.31 -58.80 27.39
C LYS A 10 -42.06 -58.72 26.48
N PRO A 11 -40.87 -59.07 27.00
CA PRO A 11 -39.62 -59.05 26.24
C PRO A 11 -39.57 -60.17 25.18
N LYS A 12 -39.06 -59.84 24.00
CA LYS A 12 -38.76 -60.78 22.91
C LYS A 12 -37.26 -60.74 22.57
N PRO A 13 -36.70 -61.84 22.04
CA PRO A 13 -35.42 -62.40 22.48
C PRO A 13 -34.20 -61.71 21.87
N SER A 14 -33.10 -61.71 22.64
CA SER A 14 -31.78 -61.28 22.22
C SER A 14 -31.31 -62.08 21.00
N LYS A 15 -31.27 -61.43 19.84
CA LYS A 15 -30.50 -61.93 18.69
C LYS A 15 -29.14 -61.24 18.69
N ARG A 16 -28.11 -62.08 18.81
CA ARG A 16 -26.67 -61.75 18.74
C ARG A 16 -26.40 -60.66 17.68
N PHE A 17 -25.73 -59.60 18.12
CA PHE A 17 -25.04 -58.65 17.25
C PHE A 17 -24.04 -59.42 16.38
N LYS A 18 -24.33 -59.56 15.08
CA LYS A 18 -23.29 -59.66 14.06
C LYS A 18 -23.01 -58.22 13.62
N ARG A 19 -21.76 -57.78 13.77
CA ARG A 19 -21.25 -56.53 13.19
C ARG A 19 -21.62 -56.52 11.70
N GLN A 20 -22.46 -55.56 11.31
CA GLN A 20 -22.58 -55.10 9.93
C GLN A 20 -22.05 -53.67 9.95
N ASP A 21 -20.99 -53.46 9.17
CA ASP A 21 -20.39 -52.15 8.97
C ASP A 21 -21.45 -51.17 8.43
N PRO A 22 -21.54 -49.94 8.98
CA PRO A 22 -22.41 -48.93 8.42
C PRO A 22 -21.93 -48.58 6.99
N PRO A 23 -22.85 -48.28 6.06
CA PRO A 23 -22.49 -47.91 4.71
C PRO A 23 -21.59 -46.68 4.76
N SER A 24 -20.43 -46.78 4.11
CA SER A 24 -19.52 -45.68 3.84
C SER A 24 -20.32 -44.53 3.26
N LYS A 25 -20.52 -43.48 4.05
CA LYS A 25 -20.90 -42.17 3.53
C LYS A 25 -19.85 -41.82 2.47
N PRO A 26 -20.23 -41.36 1.27
CA PRO A 26 -19.24 -40.77 0.40
C PRO A 26 -18.67 -39.58 1.17
N GLU A 27 -17.41 -39.73 1.56
CA GLU A 27 -16.55 -38.65 2.00
C GLU A 27 -16.58 -37.65 0.84
N VAL A 28 -17.32 -36.56 1.01
CA VAL A 28 -17.26 -35.43 0.10
C VAL A 28 -15.88 -34.84 0.32
N ALA A 29 -14.91 -35.40 -0.40
CA ALA A 29 -13.64 -34.76 -0.65
C ALA A 29 -13.99 -33.45 -1.34
N ILE A 30 -13.98 -32.36 -0.56
CA ILE A 30 -14.03 -31.00 -1.06
C ILE A 30 -12.74 -30.82 -1.85
N SER A 31 -12.83 -31.21 -3.12
CA SER A 31 -11.86 -30.89 -4.14
C SER A 31 -12.29 -29.53 -4.63
N LEU A 32 -11.53 -28.48 -4.28
CA LEU A 32 -11.56 -27.24 -5.05
C LEU A 32 -11.51 -27.64 -6.52
N PRO A 33 -12.42 -27.16 -7.39
CA PRO A 33 -12.36 -27.50 -8.79
C PRO A 33 -10.99 -27.07 -9.28
N LEU A 34 -10.19 -28.06 -9.73
CA LEU A 34 -9.06 -27.80 -10.60
C LEU A 34 -9.52 -26.76 -11.62
N LEU A 35 -8.88 -25.58 -11.58
CA LEU A 35 -9.10 -24.42 -12.44
C LEU A 35 -9.13 -24.87 -13.91
N SER A 36 -10.32 -25.28 -14.35
CA SER A 36 -10.56 -25.79 -15.68
C SER A 36 -10.45 -24.62 -16.66
N MET A 37 -9.83 -24.88 -17.80
CA MET A 37 -9.56 -23.96 -18.90
C MET A 37 -10.84 -23.44 -19.60
N GLN A 38 -11.84 -22.98 -18.85
CA GLN A 38 -12.94 -22.15 -19.35
C GLN A 38 -12.56 -20.67 -19.46
N THR A 39 -11.28 -20.33 -19.22
CA THR A 39 -10.75 -18.97 -19.09
C THR A 39 -10.56 -18.22 -20.41
N VAL A 40 -10.54 -18.91 -21.56
CA VAL A 40 -10.30 -18.27 -22.87
C VAL A 40 -11.57 -17.63 -23.45
N ASP A 41 -12.75 -18.14 -23.11
CA ASP A 41 -14.03 -17.71 -23.72
C ASP A 41 -14.53 -16.36 -23.14
N GLN A 42 -14.24 -16.09 -21.86
CA GLN A 42 -14.68 -14.87 -21.16
C GLN A 42 -13.95 -13.59 -21.63
N LEU A 43 -12.67 -13.65 -22.04
CA LEU A 43 -12.00 -12.48 -22.65
C LEU A 43 -12.56 -12.15 -24.05
N SER A 44 -13.15 -13.13 -24.74
CA SER A 44 -13.74 -12.92 -26.06
C SER A 44 -14.98 -12.03 -25.99
N LEU A 45 -15.66 -12.01 -24.84
CA LEU A 45 -16.84 -11.17 -24.55
C LEU A 45 -16.50 -9.70 -24.27
N LEU A 46 -15.22 -9.36 -24.06
CA LEU A 46 -14.81 -7.97 -23.89
C LEU A 46 -14.91 -7.21 -25.21
N SER A 47 -15.41 -5.97 -25.14
CA SER A 47 -15.31 -5.04 -26.26
C SER A 47 -13.85 -4.73 -26.59
N ASP A 48 -13.57 -4.33 -27.84
CA ASP A 48 -12.21 -4.03 -28.27
C ASP A 48 -11.52 -2.95 -27.40
N PRO A 49 -12.21 -1.89 -26.94
CA PRO A 49 -11.63 -0.94 -25.97
C PRO A 49 -11.30 -1.58 -24.61
N GLU A 50 -12.18 -2.43 -24.06
CA GLU A 50 -11.95 -3.13 -22.79
C GLU A 50 -10.70 -4.03 -22.86
N LYS A 51 -10.51 -4.73 -23.99
CA LYS A 51 -9.30 -5.54 -24.24
C LYS A 51 -8.03 -4.71 -24.19
N VAL A 52 -8.03 -3.52 -24.80
CA VAL A 52 -6.86 -2.63 -24.80
C VAL A 52 -6.48 -2.20 -23.39
N TYR A 53 -7.44 -1.80 -22.55
CA TYR A 53 -7.15 -1.37 -21.18
C TYR A 53 -6.72 -2.54 -20.29
N LEU A 54 -7.34 -3.71 -20.42
CA LEU A 54 -6.92 -4.90 -19.70
C LEU A 54 -5.50 -5.33 -20.11
N GLN A 55 -5.18 -5.31 -21.41
CA GLN A 55 -3.83 -5.59 -21.90
C GLN A 55 -2.82 -4.57 -21.37
N HIS A 56 -3.19 -3.28 -21.33
CA HIS A 56 -2.35 -2.23 -20.73
C HIS A 56 -2.07 -2.52 -19.26
N PHE A 57 -3.10 -2.92 -18.51
CA PHE A 57 -2.95 -3.34 -17.12
C PHE A 57 -1.94 -4.49 -16.99
N LEU A 58 -2.13 -5.56 -17.76
CA LEU A 58 -1.32 -6.77 -17.67
C LEU A 58 0.14 -6.55 -18.10
N HIS A 59 0.37 -5.71 -19.10
CA HIS A 59 1.71 -5.52 -19.65
C HIS A 59 2.53 -4.48 -18.88
N TRP A 60 1.89 -3.41 -18.43
CA TRP A 60 2.54 -2.24 -17.85
C TRP A 60 2.17 -2.03 -16.39
N THR A 61 0.89 -1.86 -16.09
CA THR A 61 0.42 -1.44 -14.76
C THR A 61 0.78 -2.47 -13.70
N ALA A 62 0.49 -3.75 -13.92
CA ALA A 62 0.74 -4.83 -12.96
C ALA A 62 2.21 -4.93 -12.51
N LYS A 63 3.17 -4.56 -13.36
CA LYS A 63 4.59 -4.55 -13.00
C LYS A 63 4.95 -3.38 -12.09
N GLN A 64 4.38 -2.20 -12.34
CA GLN A 64 4.60 -1.00 -11.53
C GLN A 64 3.90 -1.08 -10.16
N LEU A 65 2.77 -1.79 -10.10
CA LEU A 65 2.00 -1.98 -8.87
C LEU A 65 2.55 -3.07 -7.95
N SER A 66 3.54 -3.86 -8.35
CA SER A 66 4.09 -4.90 -7.48
C SER A 66 5.13 -4.30 -6.54
N PRO A 67 4.92 -4.38 -5.20
CA PRO A 67 5.90 -3.96 -4.22
C PRO A 67 7.16 -4.80 -4.33
N SER A 68 8.31 -4.20 -3.97
CA SER A 68 9.59 -4.91 -3.97
C SER A 68 9.62 -6.09 -2.98
N SER A 69 8.80 -6.02 -1.92
CA SER A 69 8.66 -7.05 -0.86
C SER A 69 8.05 -8.35 -1.37
N THR A 70 7.23 -8.31 -2.41
CA THR A 70 6.57 -9.51 -2.93
C THR A 70 7.46 -10.29 -3.89
N ALA A 71 7.73 -11.56 -3.57
CA ALA A 71 8.52 -12.46 -4.42
C ALA A 71 7.84 -12.80 -5.76
N MET A 72 6.52 -12.62 -5.84
CA MET A 72 5.70 -12.92 -7.01
C MET A 72 4.78 -11.74 -7.32
N ASN A 73 4.48 -11.53 -8.62
CA ASN A 73 3.53 -10.51 -9.02
C ASN A 73 2.10 -10.92 -8.60
N PHE A 74 1.61 -10.36 -7.49
CA PHE A 74 0.29 -10.63 -6.93
C PHE A 74 -0.83 -10.51 -7.96
N TRP A 75 -0.78 -9.47 -8.81
CA TRP A 75 -1.80 -9.17 -9.80
C TRP A 75 -1.92 -10.27 -10.86
N LEU A 76 -0.79 -10.80 -11.33
CA LEU A 76 -0.76 -11.85 -12.33
C LEU A 76 -1.05 -13.23 -11.72
N LYS A 77 -0.57 -13.49 -10.50
CA LYS A 77 -0.74 -14.80 -9.81
C LYS A 77 -2.16 -14.99 -9.28
N PHE A 78 -2.78 -13.95 -8.74
CA PHE A 78 -4.05 -14.06 -8.00
C PHE A 78 -5.18 -13.21 -8.59
N ALA A 79 -4.96 -11.90 -8.79
CA ALA A 79 -6.05 -11.02 -9.23
C ALA A 79 -6.55 -11.38 -10.65
N LEU A 80 -5.64 -11.68 -11.58
CA LEU A 80 -5.98 -12.07 -12.94
C LEU A 80 -6.82 -13.37 -12.99
N PRO A 81 -6.41 -14.50 -12.39
CA PRO A 81 -7.27 -15.69 -12.33
C PRO A 81 -8.66 -15.44 -11.73
N MET A 82 -8.74 -14.63 -10.66
CA MET A 82 -10.03 -14.29 -10.04
C MET A 82 -10.88 -13.39 -10.95
N SER A 83 -10.28 -12.53 -11.77
CA SER A 83 -10.99 -11.69 -12.74
C SER A 83 -11.77 -12.50 -13.79
N TYR A 84 -11.43 -13.77 -14.02
CA TYR A 84 -12.22 -14.64 -14.89
C TYR A 84 -13.56 -15.05 -14.28
N HIS A 85 -13.67 -15.01 -12.96
CA HIS A 85 -14.84 -15.46 -12.22
C HIS A 85 -15.65 -14.29 -11.63
N TYR A 86 -14.97 -13.20 -11.29
CA TYR A 86 -15.58 -12.03 -10.68
C TYR A 86 -15.52 -10.81 -11.61
N ASP A 87 -16.67 -10.42 -12.14
CA ASP A 87 -16.84 -9.23 -12.97
C ASP A 87 -16.35 -7.96 -12.25
N ALA A 88 -16.53 -7.88 -10.94
CA ALA A 88 -16.04 -6.78 -10.11
C ALA A 88 -14.52 -6.58 -10.28
N ILE A 89 -13.73 -7.65 -10.13
CA ILE A 89 -12.28 -7.60 -10.29
C ILE A 89 -11.92 -7.25 -11.73
N ARG A 90 -12.59 -7.86 -12.72
CA ARG A 90 -12.33 -7.62 -14.14
C ARG A 90 -12.53 -6.16 -14.52
N TYR A 91 -13.67 -5.58 -14.14
CA TYR A 91 -13.98 -4.18 -14.41
C TYR A 91 -13.05 -3.24 -13.64
N SER A 92 -12.67 -3.58 -12.41
CA SER A 92 -11.66 -2.81 -11.66
C SER A 92 -10.29 -2.83 -12.35
N MET A 93 -9.81 -3.97 -12.85
CA MET A 93 -8.56 -4.07 -13.60
C MET A 93 -8.60 -3.22 -14.88
N ILE A 94 -9.72 -3.24 -15.60
CA ILE A 94 -9.94 -2.41 -16.80
C ILE A 94 -9.92 -0.92 -16.43
N ALA A 95 -10.60 -0.51 -15.34
CA ALA A 95 -10.61 0.86 -14.86
C ALA A 95 -9.19 1.34 -14.50
N VAL A 96 -8.41 0.51 -13.81
CA VAL A 96 -6.99 0.81 -13.47
C VAL A 96 -6.10 0.88 -14.72
N GLY A 97 -6.30 -0.03 -15.68
CA GLY A 97 -5.60 0.03 -16.96
C GLY A 97 -5.89 1.33 -17.74
N ALA A 98 -7.16 1.74 -17.76
CA ALA A 98 -7.59 2.99 -18.37
C ALA A 98 -7.04 4.22 -17.62
N SER A 99 -7.08 4.24 -16.29
CA SER A 99 -6.61 5.37 -15.50
C SER A 99 -5.09 5.52 -15.58
N HIS A 100 -4.35 4.41 -15.57
CA HIS A 100 -2.90 4.45 -15.78
C HIS A 100 -2.53 4.98 -17.16
N ARG A 101 -3.24 4.53 -18.21
CA ARG A 101 -3.04 5.05 -19.56
C ARG A 101 -3.38 6.55 -19.65
N ALA A 102 -4.45 6.99 -18.99
CA ALA A 102 -4.84 8.39 -18.92
C ALA A 102 -3.77 9.23 -18.20
N TYR A 103 -3.23 8.71 -17.10
CA TYR A 103 -2.16 9.35 -16.33
C TYR A 103 -0.87 9.51 -17.15
N MET A 104 -0.40 8.46 -17.82
CA MET A 104 0.78 8.54 -18.69
C MET A 104 0.60 9.56 -19.83
N ALA A 105 -0.61 9.67 -20.37
CA ALA A 105 -0.92 10.58 -21.48
C ALA A 105 -0.92 12.06 -21.09
N GLN A 106 -0.89 12.41 -19.80
CA GLN A 106 -0.84 13.82 -19.34
C GLN A 106 0.42 14.56 -19.82
N SER A 107 1.50 13.83 -20.11
CA SER A 107 2.74 14.39 -20.64
C SER A 107 2.72 14.66 -22.15
N LEU A 108 1.71 14.15 -22.87
CA LEU A 108 1.65 14.28 -24.32
C LEU A 108 0.91 15.58 -24.71
N PRO A 109 1.52 16.45 -25.52
CA PRO A 109 0.81 17.56 -26.12
C PRO A 109 -0.33 17.00 -26.98
N TYR A 110 -1.52 17.61 -26.89
CA TYR A 110 -2.75 17.21 -27.61
C TYR A 110 -3.52 16.00 -27.08
N SER A 111 -3.18 15.45 -25.91
CA SER A 111 -4.08 14.52 -25.21
C SER A 111 -5.42 15.19 -24.91
N CYS A 112 -6.54 14.52 -25.15
CA CYS A 112 -7.85 14.96 -24.69
C CYS A 112 -8.21 14.21 -23.41
N PRO A 113 -8.05 14.84 -22.22
CA PRO A 113 -8.20 14.16 -20.93
C PRO A 113 -9.61 13.58 -20.76
N ASP A 114 -10.64 14.30 -21.20
CA ASP A 114 -12.04 13.89 -21.05
C ASP A 114 -12.36 12.56 -21.74
N HIS A 115 -11.78 12.30 -22.91
CA HIS A 115 -11.96 11.04 -23.63
C HIS A 115 -11.27 9.87 -22.92
N LEU A 116 -10.20 10.14 -22.16
CA LEU A 116 -9.46 9.13 -21.40
C LEU A 116 -10.09 8.87 -20.02
N GLN A 117 -10.85 9.84 -19.47
CA GLN A 117 -11.56 9.69 -18.18
C GLN A 117 -12.88 8.92 -18.30
N ARG A 118 -13.63 9.05 -19.40
CA ARG A 118 -14.91 8.34 -19.56
C ARG A 118 -14.78 6.81 -19.36
N PRO A 119 -13.81 6.11 -19.97
CA PRO A 119 -13.63 4.69 -19.75
C PRO A 119 -13.31 4.33 -18.30
N VAL A 120 -12.58 5.19 -17.57
CA VAL A 120 -12.28 4.99 -16.14
C VAL A 120 -13.57 4.99 -15.35
N ILE A 121 -14.37 6.05 -15.46
CA ILE A 121 -15.63 6.22 -14.72
C ILE A 121 -16.62 5.09 -15.04
N GLN A 122 -16.75 4.74 -16.32
CA GLN A 122 -17.66 3.68 -16.76
C GLN A 122 -17.32 2.33 -16.11
N HIS A 123 -16.06 1.91 -16.16
CA HIS A 123 -15.66 0.60 -15.63
C HIS A 123 -15.56 0.60 -14.11
N TYR A 124 -15.21 1.73 -13.50
CA TYR A 124 -15.29 1.92 -12.05
C TYR A 124 -16.72 1.71 -11.54
N ASN A 125 -17.72 2.32 -12.19
CA ASN A 125 -19.13 2.17 -11.81
C ASN A 125 -19.67 0.75 -12.09
N LYS A 126 -19.24 0.11 -13.18
CA LYS A 126 -19.55 -1.31 -13.43
C LYS A 126 -19.00 -2.19 -12.31
N ALA A 127 -17.75 -1.97 -11.90
CA ALA A 127 -17.12 -2.71 -10.81
C ALA A 127 -17.86 -2.54 -9.48
N ILE A 128 -18.27 -1.31 -9.13
CA ILE A 128 -19.11 -1.04 -7.95
C ILE A 128 -20.43 -1.82 -8.05
N SER A 129 -21.11 -1.74 -9.19
CA SER A 129 -22.39 -2.44 -9.40
C SER A 129 -22.23 -3.96 -9.25
N SER A 130 -21.10 -4.51 -9.67
CA SER A 130 -20.78 -5.94 -9.56
C SER A 130 -20.35 -6.38 -8.15
N ILE A 131 -19.71 -5.52 -7.36
CA ILE A 131 -19.23 -5.88 -6.01
C ILE A 131 -20.31 -5.70 -4.93
N LEU A 132 -21.27 -4.78 -5.12
CA LEU A 132 -22.33 -4.50 -4.13
C LEU A 132 -23.14 -5.74 -3.71
N PRO A 133 -23.58 -6.64 -4.62
CA PRO A 133 -24.28 -7.87 -4.23
C PRO A 133 -23.41 -8.80 -3.38
N ILE A 134 -22.09 -8.86 -3.67
CA ILE A 134 -21.12 -9.68 -2.96
C ILE A 134 -20.93 -9.15 -1.52
N MET A 135 -20.85 -7.83 -1.37
CA MET A 135 -20.73 -7.18 -0.06
C MET A 135 -22.00 -7.29 0.80
N SER A 136 -23.16 -7.44 0.17
CA SER A 136 -24.45 -7.53 0.88
C SER A 136 -24.65 -8.88 1.59
N ALA A 137 -23.96 -9.93 1.12
CA ALA A 137 -23.97 -11.27 1.71
C ALA A 137 -22.57 -11.90 1.59
N PRO A 138 -21.58 -11.42 2.36
CA PRO A 138 -20.21 -11.88 2.24
C PRO A 138 -20.09 -13.33 2.73
N SER A 139 -19.57 -14.20 1.85
CA SER A 139 -19.07 -15.53 2.22
C SER A 139 -17.56 -15.46 2.39
N ASP A 140 -17.00 -16.42 3.12
CA ASP A 140 -15.54 -16.53 3.29
C ASP A 140 -14.80 -16.62 1.94
N GLU A 141 -15.42 -17.24 0.93
CA GLU A 141 -14.88 -17.36 -0.43
C GLU A 141 -14.81 -16.00 -1.16
N ASN A 142 -15.71 -15.07 -0.83
CA ASN A 142 -15.84 -13.80 -1.51
C ASN A 142 -15.05 -12.65 -0.88
N ILE A 143 -14.50 -12.86 0.32
CA ILE A 143 -13.69 -11.86 1.04
C ILE A 143 -12.46 -11.45 0.22
N HIS A 144 -11.77 -12.41 -0.40
CA HIS A 144 -10.62 -12.13 -1.25
C HIS A 144 -11.00 -11.25 -2.46
N CYS A 145 -12.19 -11.46 -3.03
CA CYS A 145 -12.71 -10.62 -4.11
C CYS A 145 -12.89 -9.16 -3.66
N ILE A 146 -13.46 -8.95 -2.46
CA ILE A 146 -13.64 -7.62 -1.87
C ILE A 146 -12.28 -6.94 -1.65
N LEU A 147 -11.32 -7.63 -1.03
CA LEU A 147 -9.99 -7.08 -0.75
C LEU A 147 -9.21 -6.74 -2.03
N ILE A 148 -9.27 -7.59 -3.07
CA ILE A 148 -8.66 -7.31 -4.37
C ILE A 148 -9.33 -6.08 -5.02
N CYS A 149 -10.66 -5.96 -4.94
CA CYS A 149 -11.36 -4.79 -5.45
C CYS A 149 -10.93 -3.52 -4.70
N CYS A 150 -10.82 -3.55 -3.38
CA CYS A 150 -10.29 -2.43 -2.59
C CYS A 150 -8.88 -2.03 -3.05
N LEU A 151 -7.96 -2.96 -3.29
CA LEU A 151 -6.62 -2.65 -3.81
C LEU A 151 -6.64 -2.00 -5.20
N LEU A 152 -7.48 -2.53 -6.11
CA LEU A 152 -7.63 -1.95 -7.44
C LEU A 152 -8.27 -0.56 -7.39
N PHE A 153 -9.26 -0.35 -6.51
CA PHE A 153 -9.85 0.96 -6.32
C PHE A 153 -8.85 1.94 -5.71
N MET A 154 -8.13 1.59 -4.65
CA MET A 154 -7.03 2.41 -4.12
C MET A 154 -6.04 2.82 -5.21
N THR A 155 -5.66 1.88 -6.07
CA THR A 155 -4.78 2.16 -7.21
C THR A 155 -5.42 3.15 -8.19
N CYS A 156 -6.68 2.95 -8.55
CA CYS A 156 -7.41 3.85 -9.44
C CYS A 156 -7.53 5.26 -8.84
N GLU A 157 -7.80 5.35 -7.55
CA GLU A 157 -7.89 6.60 -6.80
C GLU A 157 -6.54 7.33 -6.74
N GLY A 158 -5.45 6.62 -6.47
CA GLY A 158 -4.09 7.18 -6.50
C GLY A 158 -3.70 7.70 -7.89
N LEU A 159 -3.99 6.93 -8.94
CA LEU A 159 -3.75 7.34 -10.33
C LEU A 159 -4.57 8.56 -10.75
N THR A 160 -5.79 8.70 -10.22
CA THR A 160 -6.68 9.83 -10.53
C THR A 160 -6.46 11.04 -9.61
N GLY A 161 -5.64 10.91 -8.56
CA GLY A 161 -5.37 11.98 -7.60
C GLY A 161 -6.46 12.15 -6.52
N ARG A 162 -7.37 11.18 -6.39
CA ARG A 162 -8.51 11.18 -5.45
C ARG A 162 -8.12 10.48 -4.14
N TYR A 163 -7.19 11.10 -3.41
CA TYR A 163 -6.54 10.44 -2.28
C TYR A 163 -7.46 10.20 -1.08
N ASP A 164 -8.50 11.01 -0.87
CA ASP A 164 -9.48 10.76 0.19
C ASP A 164 -10.22 9.44 -0.04
N GLU A 165 -10.65 9.21 -1.28
CA GLU A 165 -11.29 7.96 -1.69
C GLU A 165 -10.33 6.77 -1.58
N LEU A 166 -9.04 6.97 -1.88
CA LEU A 166 -8.01 5.95 -1.63
C LEU A 166 -7.97 5.57 -0.16
N LEU A 167 -7.92 6.55 0.75
CA LEU A 167 -7.90 6.32 2.20
C LEU A 167 -9.19 5.64 2.69
N GLN A 168 -10.34 5.96 2.10
CA GLN A 168 -11.61 5.28 2.39
C GLN A 168 -11.57 3.80 2.00
N HIS A 169 -11.01 3.45 0.84
CA HIS A 169 -10.84 2.05 0.43
C HIS A 169 -9.84 1.30 1.31
N LEU A 170 -8.79 1.98 1.79
CA LEU A 170 -7.84 1.43 2.77
C LEU A 170 -8.53 1.11 4.10
N ALA A 171 -9.32 2.05 4.64
CA ALA A 171 -10.08 1.86 5.87
C ALA A 171 -11.16 0.77 5.74
N ALA A 172 -11.85 0.72 4.59
CA ALA A 172 -12.81 -0.35 4.30
C ALA A 172 -12.12 -1.72 4.22
N GLY A 173 -10.95 -1.81 3.58
CA GLY A 173 -10.15 -3.03 3.54
C GLY A 173 -9.69 -3.48 4.93
N ASP A 174 -9.24 -2.54 5.78
CA ASP A 174 -8.89 -2.83 7.17
C ASP A 174 -10.07 -3.42 7.97
N THR A 175 -11.25 -2.84 7.81
CA THR A 175 -12.49 -3.35 8.43
C THR A 175 -12.78 -4.78 7.98
N VAL A 176 -12.56 -5.08 6.70
CA VAL A 176 -12.68 -6.45 6.19
C VAL A 176 -11.67 -7.36 6.88
N PHE A 177 -10.36 -7.02 6.90
CA PHE A 177 -9.33 -7.79 7.60
C PHE A 177 -9.64 -8.06 9.07
N GLN A 178 -10.25 -7.10 9.77
CA GLN A 178 -10.64 -7.26 11.16
C GLN A 178 -11.69 -8.36 11.34
N SER A 179 -12.63 -8.47 10.39
CA SER A 179 -13.68 -9.49 10.38
C SER A 179 -13.21 -10.89 10.03
N LEU A 180 -12.08 -11.04 9.32
CA LEU A 180 -11.54 -12.36 8.96
C LEU A 180 -11.15 -13.16 10.21
N ARG A 181 -11.46 -14.46 10.17
CA ARG A 181 -11.00 -15.46 11.13
C ARG A 181 -9.77 -16.16 10.56
N HIS A 182 -8.84 -16.59 11.41
CA HIS A 182 -7.70 -17.41 10.97
C HIS A 182 -8.23 -18.74 10.44
N GLN A 183 -8.29 -18.90 9.11
CA GLN A 183 -8.65 -20.16 8.47
C GLN A 183 -7.39 -20.89 8.03
N SER A 184 -7.31 -22.18 8.33
CA SER A 184 -6.14 -23.04 8.13
C SER A 184 -6.14 -23.70 6.74
N SER A 185 -6.24 -22.93 5.66
CA SER A 185 -6.08 -23.45 4.28
C SER A 185 -4.79 -22.95 3.66
N THR A 186 -4.04 -23.84 3.01
CA THR A 186 -2.68 -23.57 2.51
C THR A 186 -2.67 -22.69 1.25
N GLU A 187 -3.63 -22.85 0.34
CA GLU A 187 -3.72 -22.03 -0.89
C GLU A 187 -4.32 -20.64 -0.65
N GLY A 188 -5.26 -20.51 0.29
CA GLY A 188 -5.75 -19.21 0.76
C GLY A 188 -4.70 -18.44 1.56
N SER A 189 -3.71 -19.14 2.14
CA SER A 189 -2.63 -18.53 2.92
C SER A 189 -1.73 -17.64 2.06
N ASP A 190 -1.24 -18.12 0.90
CA ASP A 190 -0.35 -17.32 0.03
C ASP A 190 -1.06 -16.06 -0.50
N MET A 191 -2.34 -16.18 -0.86
CA MET A 191 -3.12 -15.04 -1.36
C MET A 191 -3.36 -14.03 -0.25
N LEU A 192 -3.72 -14.50 0.94
CA LEU A 192 -3.93 -13.65 2.11
C LEU A 192 -2.64 -12.95 2.52
N GLU A 193 -1.50 -13.64 2.53
CA GLU A 193 -0.18 -13.06 2.79
C GLU A 193 0.14 -11.95 1.78
N GLY A 194 -0.04 -12.24 0.48
CA GLY A 194 0.15 -11.21 -0.56
C GLY A 194 -0.80 -10.01 -0.43
N LEU A 195 -2.04 -10.23 0.02
CA LEU A 195 -2.98 -9.13 0.32
C LEU A 195 -2.49 -8.31 1.51
N VAL A 196 -2.10 -8.97 2.60
CA VAL A 196 -1.58 -8.33 3.81
C VAL A 196 -0.36 -7.48 3.47
N ASP A 197 0.61 -8.02 2.72
CA ASP A 197 1.81 -7.28 2.30
C ASP A 197 1.45 -5.98 1.55
N MET A 198 0.55 -6.06 0.57
CA MET A 198 0.13 -4.91 -0.23
C MET A 198 -0.59 -3.85 0.60
N PHE A 199 -1.49 -4.28 1.49
CA PHE A 199 -2.25 -3.38 2.36
C PHE A 199 -1.37 -2.76 3.45
N SER A 200 -0.40 -3.52 3.97
CA SER A 200 0.55 -3.07 4.98
C SER A 200 1.49 -1.99 4.45
N GLU A 201 2.00 -2.13 3.22
CA GLU A 201 2.79 -1.07 2.58
C GLU A 201 1.97 0.23 2.39
N MET A 202 0.75 0.10 1.87
CA MET A 202 -0.15 1.25 1.70
C MET A 202 -0.52 1.90 3.04
N GLY A 203 -0.77 1.08 4.07
CA GLY A 203 -1.07 1.50 5.43
C GLY A 203 0.07 2.30 6.04
N LEU A 204 1.31 1.85 5.87
CA LEU A 204 2.49 2.54 6.37
C LEU A 204 2.62 3.94 5.77
N ALA A 205 2.55 4.05 4.43
CA ALA A 205 2.66 5.32 3.73
C ALA A 205 1.51 6.29 4.05
N SER A 206 0.33 5.75 4.35
CA SER A 206 -0.90 6.54 4.54
C SER A 206 -1.20 6.88 6.00
N SER A 207 -0.53 6.22 6.95
CA SER A 207 -0.86 6.27 8.39
C SER A 207 -1.03 7.70 8.94
N GLY A 208 -0.14 8.63 8.58
CA GLY A 208 -0.21 10.03 9.00
C GLY A 208 -1.45 10.81 8.52
N TYR A 209 -2.19 10.29 7.52
CA TYR A 209 -3.37 10.94 6.93
C TYR A 209 -4.68 10.26 7.32
N MET A 210 -4.62 9.14 8.06
CA MET A 210 -5.80 8.34 8.42
C MET A 210 -6.50 8.81 9.70
N GLY A 211 -6.05 9.91 10.30
CA GLY A 211 -6.63 10.46 11.53
C GLY A 211 -6.68 9.41 12.64
N ASP A 212 -7.88 9.16 13.16
CA ASP A 212 -8.11 8.21 14.26
C ASP A 212 -8.22 6.74 13.82
N HIS A 213 -8.04 6.41 12.53
CA HIS A 213 -8.22 5.04 12.05
C HIS A 213 -6.93 4.20 12.24
N PRO A 214 -6.87 3.27 13.21
CA PRO A 214 -5.59 2.70 13.69
C PRO A 214 -5.00 1.58 12.80
N LEU A 215 -5.72 1.21 11.73
CA LEU A 215 -5.41 0.08 10.84
C LEU A 215 -5.22 -1.25 11.60
N SER A 216 -6.06 -1.46 12.63
CA SER A 216 -5.93 -2.61 13.53
C SER A 216 -6.24 -3.95 12.85
N GLY A 217 -7.08 -3.94 11.82
CA GLY A 217 -7.44 -5.11 11.04
C GLY A 217 -6.23 -5.68 10.32
N ILE A 218 -5.50 -4.86 9.57
CA ILE A 218 -4.28 -5.22 8.83
C ILE A 218 -3.18 -5.60 9.83
N LYS A 219 -2.95 -4.78 10.87
CA LYS A 219 -1.93 -5.03 11.90
C LYS A 219 -2.06 -6.39 12.58
N LYS A 220 -3.28 -6.88 12.78
CA LYS A 220 -3.56 -8.23 13.34
C LYS A 220 -2.94 -9.35 12.49
N TRP A 221 -2.79 -9.14 11.18
CA TRP A 221 -2.24 -10.13 10.26
C TRP A 221 -0.75 -9.93 10.00
N CYS A 222 -0.21 -8.74 10.28
CA CYS A 222 1.23 -8.51 10.36
C CYS A 222 1.79 -9.34 11.53
N ARG A 223 2.88 -10.08 11.31
CA ARG A 223 3.45 -10.93 12.36
C ARG A 223 4.02 -10.08 13.48
N SER A 224 3.45 -10.17 14.68
CA SER A 224 4.01 -9.53 15.88
C SER A 224 5.17 -10.33 16.50
N ASP A 225 5.29 -11.62 16.18
CA ASP A 225 6.34 -12.48 16.72
C ASP A 225 7.62 -12.34 15.88
N ILE A 226 8.52 -11.44 16.31
CA ILE A 226 9.94 -11.76 16.21
C ILE A 226 10.22 -12.80 17.28
N GLY A 227 9.79 -14.03 17.02
CA GLY A 227 10.46 -15.17 17.61
C GLY A 227 11.89 -15.09 17.12
N THR A 228 12.80 -14.54 17.93
CA THR A 228 14.27 -14.70 17.88
C THR A 228 14.72 -15.25 16.54
N ASP A 229 15.07 -14.36 15.59
CA ASP A 229 15.48 -14.73 14.24
C ASP A 229 16.38 -15.99 14.30
N LYS A 230 15.81 -17.14 13.89
CA LYS A 230 16.53 -18.41 13.82
C LYS A 230 17.46 -18.42 12.61
N GLY A 231 17.37 -17.43 11.72
CA GLY A 231 18.44 -17.07 10.82
C GLY A 231 19.50 -16.31 11.61
N GLY A 232 20.62 -16.95 11.92
CA GLY A 232 21.76 -16.26 12.51
C GLY A 232 22.29 -15.11 11.64
N ASP A 233 23.45 -14.55 11.97
CA ASP A 233 24.11 -13.46 11.23
C ASP A 233 24.54 -13.81 9.77
N SER A 234 23.96 -14.87 9.19
CA SER A 234 24.20 -15.30 7.81
C SER A 234 23.60 -14.33 6.78
N PRO A 235 24.28 -14.11 5.65
CA PRO A 235 23.77 -13.29 4.55
C PRO A 235 22.42 -13.77 4.03
N PHE A 236 21.59 -12.84 3.53
CA PHE A 236 20.36 -13.18 2.82
C PHE A 236 20.66 -14.03 1.58
N LYS A 237 19.79 -14.99 1.27
CA LYS A 237 19.93 -15.85 0.09
C LYS A 237 19.50 -15.13 -1.19
N THR A 238 18.45 -14.31 -1.10
CA THR A 238 17.83 -13.62 -2.24
C THR A 238 17.44 -12.18 -1.89
N LEU A 239 17.22 -11.34 -2.91
CA LEU A 239 16.72 -9.98 -2.71
C LEU A 239 15.29 -9.96 -2.16
N SER A 240 14.44 -10.94 -2.53
CA SER A 240 13.10 -11.08 -1.97
C SER A 240 13.13 -11.36 -0.47
N GLU A 241 14.06 -12.20 0.00
CA GLU A 241 14.25 -12.46 1.44
C GLU A 241 14.68 -11.17 2.18
N ALA A 242 15.61 -10.41 1.60
CA ALA A 242 16.04 -9.13 2.16
C ALA A 242 14.88 -8.10 2.18
N SER A 243 14.09 -8.03 1.11
CA SER A 243 12.96 -7.11 1.02
C SER A 243 11.85 -7.46 2.00
N TYR A 244 11.54 -8.75 2.15
CA TYR A 244 10.57 -9.21 3.15
C TYR A 244 11.05 -8.87 4.57
N ALA A 245 12.31 -9.19 4.90
CA ALA A 245 12.85 -8.87 6.22
C ALA A 245 12.87 -7.36 6.52
N LEU A 246 13.10 -6.50 5.53
CA LEU A 246 13.03 -5.06 5.72
C LEU A 246 11.57 -4.57 5.87
N HIS A 247 10.66 -5.14 5.09
CA HIS A 247 9.23 -4.85 5.18
C HIS A 247 8.72 -5.12 6.60
N GLU A 248 9.02 -6.29 7.16
CA GLU A 248 8.64 -6.63 8.54
C GLU A 248 9.17 -5.58 9.54
N LEU A 249 10.44 -5.17 9.41
CA LEU A 249 11.00 -4.09 10.25
C LEU A 249 10.24 -2.77 10.13
N ARG A 250 9.77 -2.41 8.92
CA ARG A 250 8.95 -1.20 8.71
C ARG A 250 7.57 -1.31 9.37
N LEU A 251 7.04 -2.52 9.57
CA LEU A 251 5.76 -2.76 10.23
C LEU A 251 5.82 -2.72 11.76
N HIS A 252 7.02 -2.79 12.36
CA HIS A 252 7.23 -2.64 13.80
C HIS A 252 7.07 -1.18 14.29
N HIS A 253 5.96 -0.52 13.95
CA HIS A 253 5.67 0.87 14.29
C HIS A 253 5.75 1.16 15.81
N ASP A 254 5.35 0.20 16.65
CA ASP A 254 5.38 0.37 18.11
C ASP A 254 6.80 0.44 18.68
N PHE A 255 7.81 0.02 17.91
CA PHE A 255 9.22 0.07 18.30
C PHE A 255 10.00 1.21 17.62
N GLN A 256 9.34 1.98 16.74
CA GLN A 256 10.02 2.99 15.94
C GLN A 256 10.37 4.23 16.79
N PRO A 257 11.63 4.72 16.76
CA PRO A 257 12.06 5.87 17.58
C PRO A 257 11.29 7.18 17.38
N TRP A 258 10.62 7.34 16.23
CA TRP A 258 9.80 8.50 15.91
C TRP A 258 8.33 8.35 16.32
N ASN A 259 7.91 7.19 16.84
CA ASN A 259 6.59 7.00 17.39
C ASN A 259 6.52 7.58 18.81
N LEU A 260 5.68 8.60 19.01
CA LEU A 260 5.52 9.29 20.30
C LEU A 260 4.83 8.43 21.36
N ASP A 261 4.01 7.46 20.94
CA ASP A 261 3.19 6.64 21.83
C ASP A 261 3.87 5.31 22.20
N ARG A 262 5.17 5.15 21.87
CA ARG A 262 5.89 3.89 22.11
C ARG A 262 6.14 3.64 23.60
N GLU A 263 5.95 2.40 24.02
CA GLU A 263 6.37 1.93 25.34
C GLU A 263 7.91 1.76 25.38
N ASP A 264 8.52 1.81 26.56
CA ASP A 264 9.95 1.51 26.80
C ASP A 264 10.97 2.19 25.85
N GLY A 265 10.72 3.45 25.49
CA GLY A 265 11.39 4.22 24.43
C GLY A 265 12.86 3.90 24.17
N LEU A 266 13.78 4.15 25.11
CA LEU A 266 15.23 3.98 24.86
C LEU A 266 15.65 2.51 24.61
N VAL A 267 15.00 1.55 25.26
CA VAL A 267 15.29 0.12 25.09
C VAL A 267 14.80 -0.34 23.72
N ASN A 268 13.59 0.07 23.35
CA ASN A 268 13.01 -0.22 22.04
C ASN A 268 13.79 0.46 20.90
N ASP A 269 14.24 1.70 21.09
CA ASP A 269 15.08 2.41 20.13
C ASP A 269 16.38 1.64 19.85
N SER A 270 17.04 1.18 20.92
CA SER A 270 18.29 0.41 20.83
C SER A 270 18.07 -0.95 20.16
N ALA A 271 16.98 -1.64 20.51
CA ALA A 271 16.62 -2.91 19.89
C ALA A 271 16.30 -2.75 18.38
N PHE A 272 15.59 -1.69 18.00
CA PHE A 272 15.28 -1.36 16.62
C PHE A 272 16.54 -1.03 15.80
N GLU A 273 17.42 -0.18 16.35
CA GLU A 273 18.73 0.12 15.75
C GLU A 273 19.56 -1.15 15.53
N ASP A 274 19.57 -2.09 16.48
CA ASP A 274 20.29 -3.35 16.37
C ASP A 274 19.68 -4.31 15.34
N MET A 275 18.35 -4.35 15.22
CA MET A 275 17.67 -5.08 14.15
C MET A 275 18.02 -4.52 12.77
N LEU A 276 17.96 -3.19 12.62
CA LEU A 276 18.28 -2.52 11.36
C LEU A 276 19.76 -2.69 10.98
N ARG A 277 20.67 -2.65 11.96
CA ARG A 277 22.11 -2.91 11.77
C ARG A 277 22.38 -4.34 11.31
N ARG A 278 21.72 -5.33 11.91
CA ARG A 278 21.81 -6.73 11.50
C ARG A 278 21.30 -6.93 10.08
N TRP A 279 20.14 -6.34 9.75
CA TRP A 279 19.61 -6.36 8.39
C TRP A 279 20.63 -5.80 7.38
N LYS A 280 21.24 -4.64 7.69
CA LYS A 280 22.24 -4.00 6.83
C LYS A 280 23.43 -4.92 6.55
N SER A 281 24.01 -5.52 7.59
CA SER A 281 25.14 -6.44 7.46
C SER A 281 24.82 -7.61 6.52
N ARG A 282 23.65 -8.24 6.71
CA ARG A 282 23.18 -9.35 5.86
C ARG A 282 22.94 -8.91 4.42
N PHE A 283 22.41 -7.71 4.21
CA PHE A 283 22.15 -7.12 2.90
C PHE A 283 23.43 -6.72 2.16
N GLU A 284 24.42 -6.15 2.84
CA GLU A 284 25.72 -5.81 2.26
C GLU A 284 26.45 -7.06 1.76
N ALA A 285 26.44 -8.14 2.55
CA ALA A 285 27.02 -9.42 2.15
C ALA A 285 26.31 -10.02 0.91
N LEU A 286 24.98 -9.94 0.84
CA LEU A 286 24.22 -10.34 -0.36
C LEU A 286 24.59 -9.46 -1.56
N SER A 287 24.63 -8.14 -1.37
CA SER A 287 24.90 -7.17 -2.43
C SER A 287 26.29 -7.36 -3.04
N GLN A 288 27.32 -7.55 -2.21
CA GLN A 288 28.69 -7.85 -2.67
C GLN A 288 28.76 -9.12 -3.52
N ARG A 289 28.03 -10.17 -3.10
CA ARG A 289 27.94 -11.43 -3.86
C ARG A 289 27.27 -11.24 -5.21
N LEU A 290 26.19 -10.46 -5.29
CA LEU A 290 25.48 -10.19 -6.55
C LEU A 290 26.27 -9.28 -7.50
N LEU A 291 26.96 -8.27 -6.97
CA LEU A 291 27.82 -7.39 -7.76
C LEU A 291 29.01 -8.13 -8.38
N SER A 292 29.49 -9.18 -7.71
CA SER A 292 30.57 -10.04 -8.22
C SER A 292 30.12 -10.99 -9.36
N SER A 293 28.81 -11.18 -9.56
CA SER A 293 28.23 -12.02 -10.61
C SER A 293 27.01 -11.33 -11.24
N PRO A 294 27.24 -10.32 -12.11
CA PRO A 294 26.17 -9.46 -12.61
C PRO A 294 25.21 -10.25 -13.52
N SER A 295 23.99 -10.46 -13.03
CA SER A 295 22.83 -10.80 -13.86
C SER A 295 21.95 -9.55 -14.00
N GLY A 296 21.50 -9.26 -15.22
CA GLY A 296 21.14 -7.92 -15.69
C GLY A 296 19.89 -7.23 -15.13
N ASN A 297 19.37 -7.59 -13.95
CA ASN A 297 18.17 -6.91 -13.39
C ASN A 297 18.17 -6.71 -11.86
N GLY A 298 19.27 -7.06 -11.16
CA GLY A 298 19.33 -6.95 -9.69
C GLY A 298 19.59 -5.54 -9.15
N MET A 299 20.19 -4.66 -9.96
CA MET A 299 20.68 -3.35 -9.50
C MET A 299 19.57 -2.41 -9.05
N ALA A 300 18.45 -2.32 -9.79
CA ALA A 300 17.33 -1.48 -9.42
C ALA A 300 16.74 -1.90 -8.06
N HIS A 301 16.56 -3.21 -7.86
CA HIS A 301 16.04 -3.75 -6.60
C HIS A 301 17.03 -3.51 -5.44
N ILE A 302 18.33 -3.65 -5.65
CA ILE A 302 19.35 -3.27 -4.65
C ILE A 302 19.23 -1.78 -4.29
N GLN A 303 19.05 -0.90 -5.27
CA GLN A 303 18.90 0.54 -5.04
C GLN A 303 17.61 0.86 -4.27
N THR A 304 16.49 0.22 -4.59
CA THR A 304 15.23 0.35 -3.84
C THR A 304 15.38 -0.08 -2.38
N LEU A 305 15.99 -1.25 -2.13
CA LEU A 305 16.24 -1.71 -0.76
C LEU A 305 17.18 -0.78 0.01
N GLN A 306 18.20 -0.26 -0.68
CA GLN A 306 19.09 0.74 -0.10
C GLN A 306 18.34 2.01 0.28
N LEU A 307 17.41 2.48 -0.56
CA LEU A 307 16.56 3.65 -0.27
C LEU A 307 15.69 3.40 0.97
N HIS A 308 15.02 2.25 1.06
CA HIS A 308 14.18 1.90 2.20
C HIS A 308 14.98 1.86 3.51
N TYR A 309 16.17 1.26 3.49
CA TYR A 309 17.07 1.26 4.63
C TYR A 309 17.48 2.69 5.02
N GLN A 310 17.86 3.53 4.04
CA GLN A 310 18.27 4.90 4.32
C GLN A 310 17.10 5.76 4.82
N SER A 311 15.87 5.48 4.41
CA SER A 311 14.68 6.15 4.93
C SER A 311 14.50 5.88 6.42
N LEU A 312 14.57 4.60 6.85
CA LEU A 312 14.53 4.25 8.27
C LEU A 312 15.69 4.89 9.05
N GLN A 313 16.92 4.81 8.52
CA GLN A 313 18.09 5.41 9.16
C GLN A 313 17.97 6.93 9.27
N MET A 314 17.41 7.59 8.26
CA MET A 314 17.14 9.03 8.27
C MET A 314 16.17 9.39 9.40
N TYR A 315 15.08 8.66 9.55
CA TYR A 315 14.14 8.90 10.65
C TYR A 315 14.80 8.70 12.02
N ILE A 316 15.59 7.63 12.20
CA ILE A 316 16.39 7.44 13.44
C ILE A 316 17.27 8.67 13.70
N ASN A 317 18.00 9.14 12.69
CA ASN A 317 18.94 10.24 12.85
C ASN A 317 18.24 11.58 13.16
N VAL A 318 17.09 11.86 12.53
CA VAL A 318 16.36 13.13 12.71
C VAL A 318 15.64 13.18 14.06
N TYR A 319 15.10 12.04 14.51
CA TYR A 319 14.41 11.93 15.79
C TYR A 319 15.31 11.44 16.93
N ASP A 320 16.63 11.38 16.73
CA ASP A 320 17.54 10.94 17.78
C ASP A 320 17.55 11.94 18.94
N ASN A 321 17.11 11.47 20.09
CA ASN A 321 17.07 12.22 21.34
C ASN A 321 18.30 11.94 22.23
N LYS A 322 19.24 11.10 21.77
CA LYS A 322 20.49 10.77 22.49
C LYS A 322 21.60 11.82 22.28
N GLY A 323 21.35 12.85 21.47
CA GLY A 323 22.33 13.89 21.15
C GLY A 323 23.43 13.41 20.20
N LEU A 324 23.21 12.31 19.49
CA LEU A 324 24.11 11.70 18.50
C LEU A 324 23.71 12.07 17.07
N GLN A 325 22.86 13.08 16.89
CA GLN A 325 22.42 13.55 15.58
C GLN A 325 23.62 13.93 14.69
N PRO A 326 23.77 13.31 13.51
CA PRO A 326 24.84 13.66 12.60
C PRO A 326 24.59 15.07 12.00
N PRO A 327 25.64 15.81 11.60
CA PRO A 327 25.51 17.19 11.08
C PRO A 327 24.63 17.33 9.83
N ARG A 328 24.44 16.25 9.07
CA ARG A 328 23.63 16.17 7.86
C ARG A 328 22.84 14.85 7.88
N PRO A 329 21.72 14.79 8.62
CA PRO A 329 21.01 13.54 8.88
C PRO A 329 20.33 12.97 7.63
N CYS A 330 20.06 13.80 6.62
CA CYS A 330 19.32 13.41 5.42
C CYS A 330 20.23 13.06 4.22
N LYS A 331 21.53 13.40 4.27
CA LYS A 331 22.47 13.25 3.15
C LYS A 331 22.49 11.83 2.53
N ALA A 332 22.60 10.80 3.37
CA ALA A 332 22.69 9.42 2.88
C ALA A 332 21.39 8.95 2.20
N PHE A 333 20.24 9.44 2.67
CA PHE A 333 18.95 9.23 2.01
C PHE A 333 18.90 9.94 0.65
N LEU A 334 19.32 11.20 0.57
CA LEU A 334 19.34 11.94 -0.69
C LEU A 334 20.21 11.26 -1.76
N GLU A 335 21.40 10.77 -1.40
CA GLU A 335 22.28 10.03 -2.32
C GLU A 335 21.67 8.70 -2.80
N ALA A 336 20.85 8.04 -1.98
CA ALA A 336 20.10 6.86 -2.40
C ALA A 336 18.89 7.23 -3.27
N ALA A 337 18.19 8.31 -2.92
CA ALA A 337 17.05 8.84 -3.65
C ALA A 337 17.44 9.25 -5.07
N GLU A 338 18.58 9.90 -5.27
CA GLU A 338 19.12 10.23 -6.60
C GLU A 338 19.25 9.01 -7.51
N LYS A 339 19.76 7.89 -6.97
CA LYS A 339 19.98 6.65 -7.74
C LYS A 339 18.66 6.02 -8.18
N VAL A 340 17.65 6.01 -7.31
CA VAL A 340 16.31 5.48 -7.62
C VAL A 340 15.54 6.45 -8.53
N ALA A 341 15.71 7.75 -8.34
CA ALA A 341 15.07 8.79 -9.16
C ALA A 341 15.63 8.86 -10.58
N ALA A 342 16.93 8.63 -10.78
CA ALA A 342 17.60 8.77 -12.07
C ALA A 342 16.90 8.03 -13.24
N PRO A 343 16.56 6.73 -13.15
CA PRO A 343 15.84 6.05 -14.23
C PRO A 343 14.42 6.60 -14.45
N LEU A 344 13.72 7.03 -13.39
CA LEU A 344 12.37 7.62 -13.49
C LEU A 344 12.42 8.97 -14.22
N ILE A 345 13.37 9.83 -13.85
CA ILE A 345 13.60 11.14 -14.48
C ILE A 345 13.99 10.96 -15.96
N THR A 346 14.87 10.00 -16.25
CA THR A 346 15.34 9.72 -17.62
C THR A 346 14.21 9.28 -18.54
N LEU A 347 13.21 8.57 -17.98
CA LEU A 347 12.05 8.10 -18.72
C LEU A 347 11.18 9.27 -19.24
N ASN A 348 11.26 10.43 -18.59
CA ASN A 348 10.59 11.67 -18.98
C ASN A 348 9.08 11.50 -19.26
N GLN A 349 8.42 10.69 -18.43
CA GLN A 349 6.98 10.46 -18.48
C GLN A 349 6.42 10.24 -17.07
N PRO A 350 5.11 10.42 -16.85
CA PRO A 350 4.49 10.15 -15.56
C PRO A 350 4.64 8.69 -15.18
N THR A 351 5.04 8.43 -13.94
CA THR A 351 5.19 7.08 -13.40
C THR A 351 4.43 6.93 -12.09
N PHE A 352 4.01 5.71 -11.76
CA PHE A 352 3.22 5.42 -10.57
C PHE A 352 3.77 4.18 -9.86
N SER A 353 3.72 4.17 -8.53
CA SER A 353 3.93 2.98 -7.69
C SER A 353 2.96 3.00 -6.51
N LEU A 354 2.80 1.85 -5.86
CA LEU A 354 2.12 1.75 -4.56
C LEU A 354 3.10 1.84 -3.37
N ASP A 355 4.39 1.69 -3.64
CA ASP A 355 5.44 1.76 -2.62
C ASP A 355 5.85 3.22 -2.41
N GLY A 356 5.56 3.74 -1.21
CA GLY A 356 5.70 5.16 -0.87
C GLY A 356 6.94 5.47 -0.05
N CYS A 357 8.13 5.36 -0.63
CA CYS A 357 9.39 5.70 0.07
C CYS A 357 10.16 6.87 -0.55
N LEU A 358 10.17 7.03 -1.88
CA LEU A 358 10.98 8.05 -2.54
C LEU A 358 10.37 9.44 -2.36
N VAL A 359 9.12 9.62 -2.77
CA VAL A 359 8.41 10.90 -2.72
C VAL A 359 8.09 11.27 -1.27
N SER A 360 7.65 10.31 -0.46
CA SER A 360 7.38 10.53 0.97
C SER A 360 8.65 10.92 1.73
N GLY A 361 9.77 10.24 1.50
CA GLY A 361 11.04 10.56 2.15
C GLY A 361 11.62 11.91 1.68
N LEU A 362 11.53 12.23 0.38
CA LEU A 362 11.91 13.55 -0.13
C LEU A 362 11.02 14.67 0.45
N SER A 363 9.72 14.41 0.61
CA SER A 363 8.79 15.31 1.30
C SER A 363 9.21 15.52 2.76
N PHE A 364 9.58 14.44 3.45
CA PHE A 364 10.07 14.54 4.83
C PHE A 364 11.32 15.41 4.93
N VAL A 365 12.34 15.18 4.07
CA VAL A 365 13.54 16.03 4.04
C VAL A 365 13.17 17.50 3.81
N ALA A 366 12.21 17.77 2.90
CA ALA A 366 11.79 19.13 2.60
C ALA A 366 11.10 19.85 3.76
N ILE A 367 10.49 19.10 4.69
CA ILE A 367 9.81 19.58 5.90
C ILE A 367 10.77 19.67 7.10
N SER A 368 11.62 18.66 7.28
CA SER A 368 12.45 18.49 8.47
C SER A 368 13.74 19.29 8.44
N THR A 369 14.15 19.80 7.27
CA THR A 369 15.36 20.61 7.12
C THR A 369 15.00 22.08 6.92
N GLU A 370 15.66 22.96 7.67
CA GLU A 370 15.54 24.41 7.49
C GLU A 370 16.07 24.84 6.10
N ALA A 371 16.01 26.14 5.78
CA ALA A 371 16.46 26.69 4.50
C ALA A 371 17.97 26.42 4.25
N GLY A 372 18.28 25.25 3.70
CA GLY A 372 19.63 24.78 3.44
C GLY A 372 19.72 23.84 2.23
N ASP A 373 20.94 23.38 1.94
CA ASP A 373 21.27 22.60 0.74
C ASP A 373 20.42 21.32 0.61
N GLU A 374 20.14 20.63 1.72
CA GLU A 374 19.37 19.37 1.72
C GLU A 374 17.91 19.59 1.29
N ARG A 375 17.26 20.64 1.80
CA ARG A 375 15.91 21.04 1.42
C ARG A 375 15.84 21.37 -0.08
N LEU A 376 16.77 22.20 -0.55
CA LEU A 376 16.82 22.59 -1.95
C LEU A 376 17.06 21.38 -2.87
N HIS A 377 17.93 20.47 -2.45
CA HIS A 377 18.19 19.23 -3.17
C HIS A 377 16.92 18.36 -3.26
N ALA A 378 16.23 18.13 -2.13
CA ALA A 378 15.00 17.35 -2.11
C ALA A 378 13.92 17.92 -3.05
N LEU A 379 13.67 19.24 -2.98
CA LEU A 379 12.72 19.92 -3.84
C LEU A 379 13.10 19.86 -5.32
N ASN A 380 14.40 19.93 -5.65
CA ASN A 380 14.87 19.81 -7.02
C ASN A 380 14.70 18.40 -7.59
N LEU A 381 14.83 17.35 -6.78
CA LEU A 381 14.51 15.98 -7.19
C LEU A 381 13.01 15.82 -7.43
N LEU A 382 12.18 16.25 -6.46
CA LEU A 382 10.71 16.19 -6.58
C LEU A 382 10.20 16.86 -7.86
N ARG A 383 10.69 18.07 -8.19
CA ARG A 383 10.32 18.78 -9.43
C ARG A 383 10.60 18.02 -10.73
N LYS A 384 11.62 17.14 -10.73
CA LYS A 384 12.05 16.41 -11.93
C LYS A 384 11.39 15.04 -12.04
N LEU A 385 10.86 14.50 -10.94
CA LEU A 385 10.42 13.11 -10.86
C LEU A 385 9.21 12.80 -11.72
N ASN A 386 8.20 13.69 -11.73
CA ASN A 386 6.89 13.43 -12.33
C ASN A 386 6.35 12.02 -11.93
N HIS A 387 6.45 11.74 -10.64
CA HIS A 387 6.18 10.44 -10.05
C HIS A 387 5.10 10.54 -8.97
N ARG A 388 4.28 9.49 -8.86
CA ARG A 388 3.27 9.29 -7.82
C ARG A 388 3.52 7.98 -7.08
N GLU A 389 3.43 8.03 -5.76
CA GLU A 389 3.52 6.88 -4.87
C GLU A 389 2.31 6.85 -3.93
N GLY A 390 1.31 6.01 -4.22
CA GLY A 390 0.08 5.96 -3.44
C GLY A 390 -0.61 7.32 -3.34
N ILE A 391 -0.59 7.93 -2.16
CA ILE A 391 -1.17 9.26 -1.88
C ILE A 391 -0.21 10.43 -2.14
N PHE A 392 1.07 10.17 -2.43
CA PHE A 392 2.09 11.19 -2.64
C PHE A 392 2.30 11.47 -4.13
N ASP A 393 2.09 12.71 -4.58
CA ASP A 393 2.49 13.18 -5.90
C ASP A 393 3.63 14.18 -5.75
N SER A 394 4.74 13.92 -6.48
CA SER A 394 5.93 14.76 -6.43
C SER A 394 5.68 16.24 -6.75
N ASN A 395 4.77 16.55 -7.69
CA ASN A 395 4.39 17.93 -8.03
C ASN A 395 3.48 18.55 -6.96
N ASP A 396 2.52 17.78 -6.43
CA ASP A 396 1.65 18.26 -5.35
C ASP A 396 2.49 18.65 -4.11
N ILE A 397 3.49 17.83 -3.76
CA ILE A 397 4.38 18.12 -2.63
C ILE A 397 5.19 19.39 -2.86
N VAL A 398 5.75 19.58 -4.07
CA VAL A 398 6.50 20.81 -4.40
C VAL A 398 5.59 22.04 -4.28
N GLU A 399 4.40 21.97 -4.86
CA GLU A 399 3.42 23.06 -4.81
C GLU A 399 3.02 23.39 -3.37
N MET A 400 2.74 22.37 -2.55
CA MET A 400 2.46 22.53 -1.14
C MET A 400 3.62 23.23 -0.40
N GLN A 401 4.86 22.81 -0.63
CA GLN A 401 6.04 23.40 0.02
C GLN A 401 6.29 24.85 -0.41
N GLU A 402 6.06 25.17 -1.68
CA GLU A 402 6.16 26.54 -2.21
C GLU A 402 5.10 27.45 -1.58
N LEU A 403 3.86 26.98 -1.44
CA LEU A 403 2.78 27.72 -0.79
C LEU A 403 3.03 27.93 0.71
N VAL A 404 3.57 26.92 1.42
CA VAL A 404 3.94 27.04 2.84
C VAL A 404 5.02 28.11 3.02
N ALA A 405 6.07 28.09 2.19
CA ALA A 405 7.15 29.08 2.26
C ALA A 405 6.62 30.52 2.05
N MET A 406 5.69 30.71 1.11
CA MET A 406 5.07 32.03 0.87
C MET A 406 4.12 32.46 1.99
N GLY A 407 3.41 31.51 2.62
CA GLY A 407 2.52 31.79 3.73
C GLY A 407 3.24 32.23 5.01
N MET A 408 4.48 31.78 5.21
CA MET A 408 5.34 32.24 6.31
C MET A 408 5.84 33.67 6.08
N ASP A 409 6.15 34.02 4.84
CA ASP A 409 6.65 35.37 4.46
C ASP A 409 5.58 36.46 4.65
N TRP A 410 4.29 36.11 4.51
CA TRP A 410 3.16 37.02 4.76
C TRP A 410 2.95 37.37 6.24
N GLY A 411 3.48 36.56 7.18
CA GLY A 411 3.37 36.78 8.62
C GLY A 411 4.46 37.67 9.23
N SER A 412 5.50 38.02 8.47
CA SER A 412 6.60 38.88 8.93
C SER A 412 6.47 40.35 8.49
N GLY A 413 5.29 40.75 8.00
CA GLY A 413 5.09 42.04 7.34
C GLY A 413 3.80 42.77 7.71
N SER A 414 3.41 42.86 8.98
CA SER A 414 2.64 44.01 9.47
C SER A 414 2.64 44.05 11.00
N ASP A 415 3.33 45.04 11.56
CA ASP A 415 2.99 45.59 12.88
C ASP A 415 1.58 46.18 12.79
N SER A 416 0.59 45.48 13.35
CA SER A 416 -0.64 46.12 13.79
C SER A 416 -1.12 45.39 15.04
N ASP A 417 -1.01 46.09 16.17
CA ASP A 417 -1.56 45.72 17.47
C ASP A 417 -3.04 45.33 17.35
N SER A 418 -3.31 44.04 17.41
CA SER A 418 -4.59 43.53 17.87
C SER A 418 -4.36 42.25 18.65
N ASP A 419 -4.49 42.36 19.98
CA ASP A 419 -4.71 41.24 20.89
C ASP A 419 -5.91 40.41 20.38
N SER A 420 -5.61 39.36 19.65
CA SER A 420 -6.49 38.20 19.51
C SER A 420 -5.60 37.01 19.74
N ASP A 421 -5.88 36.25 20.79
CA ASP A 421 -5.20 35.02 21.18
C ASP A 421 -4.80 34.20 19.94
N ILE A 422 -3.53 34.32 19.55
CA ILE A 422 -2.96 33.55 18.45
C ILE A 422 -2.70 32.17 19.04
N GLU A 423 -3.66 31.26 18.84
CA GLU A 423 -3.35 29.83 18.86
C GLU A 423 -2.14 29.64 17.94
N GLU A 424 -1.03 29.21 18.55
CA GLU A 424 0.17 28.78 17.87
C GLU A 424 -0.26 27.82 16.75
N PRO A 425 0.11 28.07 15.48
CA PRO A 425 -0.39 27.26 14.39
C PRO A 425 0.11 25.83 14.61
N ASP A 426 -0.82 24.92 14.89
CA ASP A 426 -0.57 23.49 14.90
C ASP A 426 0.26 23.16 13.66
N PRO A 427 1.39 22.42 13.79
CA PRO A 427 2.22 22.05 12.66
C PRO A 427 1.30 21.47 11.57
N PRO A 428 1.49 21.85 10.29
CA PRO A 428 0.55 21.51 9.22
C PRO A 428 0.65 20.03 8.85
N LEU A 429 0.30 19.13 9.77
CA LEU A 429 0.39 17.67 9.65
C LEU A 429 -0.63 16.94 10.56
N ARG A 430 -1.53 17.64 11.28
CA ARG A 430 -2.50 17.01 12.20
C ARG A 430 -3.98 17.10 11.81
N ALA A 431 -4.33 17.62 10.64
CA ALA A 431 -5.70 17.52 10.15
C ALA A 431 -5.88 16.23 9.32
N PRO A 432 -6.99 15.47 9.48
CA PRO A 432 -7.31 14.30 8.65
C PRO A 432 -7.75 14.72 7.24
N LYS A 433 -6.86 15.39 6.52
CA LYS A 433 -7.08 15.97 5.20
C LYS A 433 -5.91 15.58 4.32
N GLY A 434 -6.18 15.00 3.16
CA GLY A 434 -5.15 14.66 2.19
C GLY A 434 -4.38 15.89 1.69
N ILE A 435 -3.26 15.64 0.99
CA ILE A 435 -2.43 16.67 0.35
C ILE A 435 -3.23 17.68 -0.50
N PRO A 436 -4.24 17.29 -1.30
CA PRO A 436 -5.03 18.20 -2.13
C PRO A 436 -5.79 19.24 -1.32
N GLN A 437 -6.39 18.84 -0.20
CA GLN A 437 -7.14 19.73 0.68
C GLN A 437 -6.18 20.67 1.42
N MET A 438 -4.99 20.19 1.80
CA MET A 438 -3.94 21.05 2.34
C MET A 438 -3.55 22.14 1.33
N ILE A 439 -3.33 21.78 0.06
CA ILE A 439 -3.07 22.75 -1.02
C ILE A 439 -4.23 23.74 -1.14
N GLU A 440 -5.48 23.28 -1.12
CA GLU A 440 -6.65 24.16 -1.20
C GLU A 440 -6.72 25.15 -0.04
N MET A 441 -6.45 24.70 1.20
CA MET A 441 -6.40 25.60 2.35
C MET A 441 -5.26 26.63 2.23
N LEU A 442 -4.08 26.20 1.78
CA LEU A 442 -2.93 27.08 1.57
C LEU A 442 -3.18 28.10 0.45
N VAL A 443 -3.84 27.70 -0.64
CA VAL A 443 -4.28 28.59 -1.73
C VAL A 443 -5.23 29.65 -1.20
N ARG A 444 -6.24 29.25 -0.41
CA ARG A 444 -7.18 30.20 0.21
C ARG A 444 -6.47 31.18 1.15
N LYS A 445 -5.47 30.71 1.90
CA LYS A 445 -4.68 31.53 2.84
C LYS A 445 -3.74 32.51 2.12
N THR A 446 -3.10 32.09 1.04
CA THR A 446 -2.09 32.88 0.31
C THR A 446 -2.65 33.71 -0.83
N GLY A 447 -3.88 33.44 -1.27
CA GLY A 447 -4.51 34.08 -2.44
C GLY A 447 -3.86 33.73 -3.77
N LYS A 448 -3.05 32.66 -3.84
CA LYS A 448 -2.30 32.25 -5.03
C LYS A 448 -3.04 31.22 -5.85
N THR A 449 -2.72 31.14 -7.14
CA THR A 449 -3.26 30.13 -8.03
C THR A 449 -2.56 28.79 -7.83
N SER A 450 -3.32 27.69 -7.85
CA SER A 450 -2.77 26.33 -7.83
C SER A 450 -2.84 25.67 -9.21
N LYS A 451 -1.74 25.03 -9.63
CA LYS A 451 -1.69 24.26 -10.87
C LYS A 451 -2.59 23.03 -10.79
N ARG A 452 -2.63 22.38 -9.63
CA ARG A 452 -3.54 21.26 -9.36
C ARG A 452 -5.01 21.69 -9.49
N LEU A 453 -5.40 22.80 -8.85
CA LEU A 453 -6.80 23.26 -8.85
C LEU A 453 -7.24 23.89 -10.18
N GLN A 454 -6.31 24.46 -10.94
CA GLN A 454 -6.57 24.99 -12.30
C GLN A 454 -6.95 23.88 -13.30
N GLY A 455 -6.57 22.62 -13.06
CA GLY A 455 -6.98 21.48 -13.89
C GLY A 455 -8.32 20.84 -13.48
N LEU A 456 -8.93 21.27 -12.36
CA LEU A 456 -10.14 20.68 -11.79
C LEU A 456 -11.42 21.51 -12.03
N TYR A 457 -11.30 22.73 -12.54
CA TYR A 457 -12.43 23.57 -12.92
C TYR A 457 -12.34 23.98 -14.41
N PRO A 458 -13.40 23.79 -15.21
CA PRO A 458 -13.45 24.25 -16.60
C PRO A 458 -13.47 25.78 -16.72
#